data_AF-A0A429WD94-F1
#
_entry.id   AF-A0A429WD94-F1
#
_cell.length_a   1.000
_cell.length_b   1.000
_cell.length_c   1.000
_cell.angle_alpha   90.00
_cell.angle_beta   90.00
_cell.angle_gamma   90.00
#
_symmetry.space_group_name_H-M   'P 1'
#
loop_
_entity.id
_entity.type
_entity.pdbx_description
1 polymer ?
#
loop_
_entity_poly.entity_id
_entity_poly.type
_entity_poly.pdbx_seq_one_letter_code
_entity_poly.pdbx_strand_id
1 'polypeptide(L)'
;MKRQGLVVLGVALVATCLAACGEKPQTNAQGVKHDAVPWSGTGTKENAGTVFTAPDWKVGDKTAWQQQLKTRTQNGQNEYNKEN
;
A
#
# COMPACT_ATOMS: atom_id res chain seq x y z
N MET A 1 8.07 19.34 -55.92
CA MET A 1 9.02 18.96 -54.85
C MET A 1 8.82 19.73 -53.54
N LYS A 2 8.87 21.08 -53.51
CA LYS A 2 8.73 21.86 -52.25
C LYS A 2 7.40 21.64 -51.51
N ARG A 3 6.26 21.65 -52.22
CA ARG A 3 4.92 21.41 -51.64
C ARG A 3 4.76 19.97 -51.10
N GLN A 4 5.36 18.99 -51.78
CA GLN A 4 5.33 17.60 -51.33
C GLN A 4 6.20 17.39 -50.07
N GLY A 5 7.38 18.03 -50.00
CA GLY A 5 8.21 18.00 -48.78
C GLY A 5 7.51 18.61 -47.57
N LEU A 6 6.75 19.70 -47.76
CA LEU A 6 6.00 20.36 -46.69
C LEU A 6 4.84 19.50 -46.16
N VAL A 7 4.14 18.78 -47.04
CA VAL A 7 3.07 17.85 -46.65
C VAL A 7 3.64 16.66 -45.89
N VAL A 8 4.75 16.06 -46.34
CA VAL A 8 5.40 14.93 -45.66
C VAL A 8 5.89 15.34 -44.27
N LEU A 9 6.49 16.53 -44.14
CA LEU A 9 6.94 17.07 -42.85
C LEU A 9 5.77 17.29 -41.88
N GLY A 10 4.65 17.84 -42.38
CA GLY A 10 3.45 18.07 -41.59
C GLY A 10 2.83 16.77 -41.06
N VAL A 11 2.74 15.74 -41.90
CA VAL A 11 2.23 14.41 -41.50
C VAL A 11 3.14 13.76 -40.45
N ALA A 12 4.45 13.85 -40.63
CA ALA A 12 5.41 13.31 -39.66
C ALA A 12 5.29 13.99 -38.29
N LEU A 13 5.15 15.32 -38.25
CA LEU A 13 4.96 16.08 -37.01
C LEU A 13 3.68 15.66 -36.27
N VAL A 14 2.55 15.56 -36.97
CA VAL A 14 1.27 15.13 -36.38
C VAL A 14 1.36 13.72 -35.80
N ALA A 15 2.04 12.80 -36.51
CA ALA A 15 2.25 11.43 -36.02
C ALA A 15 3.09 11.40 -34.73
N THR A 16 4.13 12.23 -34.61
CA THR A 16 4.95 12.30 -33.39
C THR A 16 4.20 12.88 -32.19
N CYS A 17 3.32 13.88 -32.40
CA CYS A 17 2.50 14.44 -31.33
C CYS A 17 1.46 13.43 -30.81
N LEU A 18 0.88 12.60 -31.68
CA LEU A 18 -0.05 11.54 -31.26
C LEU A 18 0.65 10.43 -30.44
N ALA A 19 1.90 10.10 -30.79
CA ALA A 19 2.67 9.12 -30.06
C ALA A 19 3.00 9.56 -28.62
N ALA A 20 3.02 10.87 -28.34
CA ALA A 20 3.25 11.41 -27.00
C ALA A 20 2.09 11.15 -26.02
N CYS A 21 0.88 10.86 -26.51
CA CYS A 21 -0.26 10.46 -25.69
C CYS A 21 -0.34 8.94 -25.47
N GLY A 22 0.54 8.15 -26.10
CA GLY A 22 0.58 6.69 -25.99
C GLY A 22 1.55 6.21 -24.92
N GLU A 23 1.48 6.77 -23.71
CA GLU A 23 2.33 6.30 -22.61
C GLU A 23 2.10 4.80 -22.33
N LYS A 24 3.13 4.12 -21.83
CA LYS A 24 2.99 2.72 -21.42
C LYS A 24 1.84 2.66 -20.39
N PRO A 25 0.93 1.66 -20.48
CA PRO A 25 -0.09 1.49 -19.48
C PRO A 25 0.52 1.56 -18.07
N GLN A 26 0.03 2.46 -17.22
CA GLN A 26 0.38 2.51 -15.80
C GLN A 26 -0.27 1.32 -15.09
N THR A 27 0.16 0.12 -15.47
CA THR A 27 -0.21 -1.10 -14.78
C THR A 27 0.79 -1.33 -13.66
N ASN A 28 0.29 -1.87 -12.56
CA ASN A 28 1.15 -2.35 -11.49
C ASN A 28 1.81 -3.68 -11.92
N ALA A 29 2.70 -3.61 -12.92
CA ALA A 29 3.33 -4.77 -13.54
C ALA A 29 4.23 -5.54 -12.55
N GLN A 30 4.69 -4.87 -11.49
CA GLN A 30 5.48 -5.45 -10.40
C GLN A 30 4.61 -6.07 -9.30
N GLY A 31 3.28 -5.97 -9.40
CA GLY A 31 2.33 -6.51 -8.43
C GLY A 31 2.11 -5.60 -7.23
N VAL A 32 1.04 -5.89 -6.47
CA VAL A 32 0.73 -5.13 -5.25
C VAL A 32 1.65 -5.60 -4.14
N LYS A 33 2.34 -4.67 -3.49
CA LYS A 33 3.03 -4.97 -2.24
C LYS A 33 1.98 -5.24 -1.17
N HIS A 34 1.98 -6.46 -0.63
CA HIS A 34 1.17 -6.78 0.54
C HIS A 34 1.89 -6.31 1.81
N ASP A 35 1.11 -5.74 2.71
CA ASP A 35 1.59 -5.40 4.04
C ASP A 35 1.96 -6.66 4.83
N ALA A 36 2.87 -6.50 5.78
CA ALA A 36 3.22 -7.57 6.70
C ALA A 36 1.99 -7.94 7.56
N VAL A 37 1.95 -9.19 8.03
CA VAL A 37 0.90 -9.62 8.94
C VAL A 37 0.97 -8.79 10.23
N PRO A 38 -0.17 -8.35 10.80
CA PRO A 38 -0.14 -7.36 11.87
C PRO A 38 0.45 -7.88 13.19
N TRP A 39 0.53 -9.20 13.38
CA TRP A 39 1.20 -9.83 14.51
C TRP A 39 2.72 -10.00 14.33
N SER A 40 3.30 -9.58 13.19
CA SER A 40 4.77 -9.62 12.99
C SER A 40 5.53 -8.55 13.78
N GLY A 41 4.83 -7.71 14.55
CA GLY A 41 5.42 -6.64 15.35
C GLY A 41 5.77 -5.39 14.53
N THR A 42 6.32 -4.38 15.22
CA THR A 42 6.57 -3.04 14.68
C THR A 42 8.02 -2.79 14.26
N GLY A 43 8.80 -3.86 14.11
CA GLY A 43 10.24 -3.83 13.85
C GLY A 43 11.07 -3.55 15.10
N THR A 44 12.40 -3.62 14.96
CA THR A 44 13.38 -3.27 15.98
C THR A 44 13.94 -1.89 15.70
N LYS A 45 13.85 -0.96 16.67
CA LYS A 45 14.74 0.21 16.66
C LYS A 45 16.04 -0.16 17.34
N GLU A 46 17.17 0.18 16.71
CA GLU A 46 18.48 0.16 17.35
C GLU A 46 18.35 0.91 18.69
N ASN A 47 18.50 0.20 19.81
CA ASN A 47 18.42 0.70 21.20
C ASN A 47 17.04 0.81 21.88
N ALA A 48 15.91 0.40 21.28
CA ALA A 48 14.59 0.54 21.93
C ALA A 48 13.68 -0.71 21.91
N GLY A 49 14.14 -1.83 21.36
CA GLY A 49 13.31 -3.04 21.25
C GLY A 49 12.11 -2.83 20.31
N THR A 50 11.02 -3.58 20.52
CA THR A 50 9.75 -3.43 19.79
C THR A 50 8.97 -2.24 20.37
N VAL A 51 9.22 -1.05 19.83
CA VAL A 51 8.87 0.23 20.46
C VAL A 51 7.35 0.45 20.65
N PHE A 52 6.52 -0.26 19.89
CA PHE A 52 5.06 -0.08 19.91
C PHE A 52 4.32 -1.42 20.02
N THR A 53 4.56 -2.16 21.09
CA THR A 53 3.87 -3.42 21.39
C THR A 53 3.24 -3.38 22.77
N ALA A 54 2.13 -4.10 22.95
CA ALA A 54 1.52 -4.23 24.26
C ALA A 54 2.50 -4.92 25.24
N PRO A 55 2.49 -4.55 26.54
CA PRO A 55 3.25 -5.27 27.56
C PRO A 55 2.93 -6.77 27.51
N ASP A 56 3.97 -7.59 27.72
CA ASP A 56 3.90 -9.06 27.78
C ASP A 56 3.42 -9.79 26.52
N TRP A 57 3.07 -9.07 25.44
CA TRP A 57 2.80 -9.69 24.14
C TRP A 57 4.08 -10.07 23.43
N LYS A 58 4.11 -11.28 22.87
CA LYS A 58 5.24 -11.81 22.11
C LYS A 58 5.04 -11.58 20.62
N VAL A 59 6.05 -10.99 19.97
CA VAL A 59 6.06 -10.83 18.50
C VAL A 59 5.86 -12.18 17.82
N GLY A 60 4.98 -12.21 16.83
CA GLY A 60 4.62 -13.42 16.10
C GLY A 60 3.44 -14.20 16.69
N ASP A 61 3.02 -13.94 17.94
CA ASP A 61 1.89 -14.62 18.56
C ASP A 61 0.56 -14.05 18.05
N LYS A 62 0.03 -14.70 17.00
CA LYS A 62 -1.24 -14.36 16.37
C LYS A 62 -2.42 -14.50 17.33
N THR A 63 -2.48 -15.58 18.10
CA THR A 63 -3.61 -15.88 18.98
C THR A 63 -3.72 -14.84 20.08
N ALA A 64 -2.61 -14.55 20.75
CA ALA A 64 -2.56 -13.52 21.78
C ALA A 64 -2.89 -12.13 21.21
N TRP A 65 -2.40 -11.80 20.02
CA TRP A 65 -2.71 -10.54 19.32
C TRP A 65 -4.21 -10.38 19.05
N GLN A 66 -4.85 -11.42 18.49
CA GLN A 66 -6.29 -11.42 18.20
C GLN A 66 -7.12 -11.31 19.49
N GLN A 67 -6.71 -12.00 20.55
CA GLN A 67 -7.41 -11.95 21.83
C GLN A 67 -7.32 -10.57 22.47
N GLN A 68 -6.15 -9.92 22.45
CA GLN A 68 -6.02 -8.55 22.97
C GLN A 68 -6.92 -7.56 22.23
N LEU A 69 -7.01 -7.67 20.90
CA LEU A 69 -7.93 -6.83 20.11
C LEU A 69 -9.39 -7.08 20.49
N LYS A 70 -9.80 -8.35 20.59
CA LYS A 70 -11.15 -8.72 21.01
C LYS A 70 -11.48 -8.12 22.37
N THR A 71 -10.61 -8.30 23.35
CA THR A 71 -10.78 -7.74 24.70
C THR A 71 -10.86 -6.22 24.68
N ARG A 72 -10.00 -5.53 23.92
CA ARG A 72 -10.04 -4.06 23.78
C ARG A 72 -11.36 -3.58 23.19
N THR A 73 -11.84 -4.21 22.12
CA THR A 73 -13.10 -3.82 21.46
C THR A 73 -14.28 -4.02 22.40
N GLN A 74 -14.36 -5.15 23.09
CA GLN A 74 -15.49 -5.44 23.97
C GLN A 74 -15.45 -4.60 25.24
N ASN A 75 -14.29 -4.48 25.91
CA ASN A 75 -14.23 -3.90 27.25
C ASN A 75 -13.87 -2.41 27.27
N GLY A 76 -13.43 -1.83 26.15
CA GLY A 76 -12.91 -0.46 26.13
C GLY A 76 -13.59 0.49 25.14
N GLN A 77 -14.22 -0.03 24.07
CA GLN A 77 -14.82 0.79 23.02
C GLN A 77 -16.26 0.41 22.69
N ASN A 78 -16.85 -0.50 23.45
CA ASN A 78 -18.23 -0.89 23.26
C ASN A 78 -19.05 -0.45 24.47
N GLU A 79 -19.86 0.59 24.28
CA GLU A 79 -20.82 1.07 25.29
C GLU A 79 -21.97 0.07 25.51
N TYR A 80 -22.18 -0.88 24.58
CA TYR A 80 -23.14 -1.98 24.71
C TYR A 80 -22.51 -3.22 25.34
N ASN A 81 -21.70 -3.05 26.38
CA ASN A 81 -21.21 -4.20 27.10
C ASN A 81 -22.39 -4.83 27.86
N LYS A 82 -22.67 -6.11 27.60
CA LYS A 82 -23.77 -6.81 28.26
C LYS A 82 -23.46 -6.93 29.75
N GLU A 83 -24.04 -6.05 30.55
CA GLU A 83 -24.14 -6.24 31.99
C GLU A 83 -25.11 -7.40 32.22
N ASN A 84 -24.61 -8.49 32.79
CA ASN A 84 -25.36 -9.69 33.11
C ASN A 84 -25.42 -9.87 34.61
#